data_AF-A0A965FY13-F1
#
_entry.id   AF-A0A965FY13-F1
#
_cell.length_a   1.000
_cell.length_b   1.000
_cell.length_c   1.000
_cell.angle_alpha   90.00
_cell.angle_beta   90.00
_cell.angle_gamma   90.00
#
_symmetry.space_group_name_H-M   'P 1'
#
loop_
_entity.id
_entity.type
_entity.pdbx_description
1 polymer ?
#
loop_
_entity_poly.entity_id
_entity_poly.type
_entity_poly.pdbx_seq_one_letter_code
_entity_poly.pdbx_strand_id
1 'polypeptide(L)'
;MTTVITSDGVKAFKSTPKIIDAETGTTIDQDPYHALYGKSKSGAAEFAIAKTGIYLDEGLGGYILRRNQYNSDGSLVEFARPTNAQAVYSGTYDGLLIPTTTASDTMLYTTGETKLIFDFDDFDDIGAVEFQAIGRQIYDEHGTFVGLLPALGTTIGSGQLDANGRYSVDIFSLDAEEKKFETGTVEGFLSGKNPNEAAGIIVLTSKVGDAGFKEIAGFFAYGQTVNP
;
A
#
# COMPACT_ATOMS: atom_id res chain seq x y z
N MET A 1 11.08 10.59 18.65
CA MET A 1 10.48 10.09 17.40
C MET A 1 11.50 9.13 16.81
N THR A 2 11.24 7.82 16.88
CA THR A 2 12.12 6.81 16.27
C THR A 2 11.91 6.88 14.76
N THR A 3 13.00 6.96 14.00
CA THR A 3 12.92 7.00 12.54
C THR A 3 12.63 5.59 12.07
N VAL A 4 11.39 5.33 11.66
CA VAL A 4 11.03 4.12 10.92
C VAL A 4 11.48 4.31 9.47
N ILE A 5 12.04 3.28 8.85
CA ILE A 5 12.41 3.33 7.43
C ILE A 5 11.11 3.40 6.62
N THR A 6 10.91 4.50 5.92
CA THR A 6 9.82 4.70 4.97
C THR A 6 10.37 5.24 3.66
N SER A 7 9.69 4.96 2.56
CA SER A 7 10.02 5.54 1.27
C SER A 7 9.69 7.03 1.18
N ASP A 8 10.21 7.68 0.15
CA ASP A 8 10.02 9.11 -0.08
C ASP A 8 8.52 9.47 -0.19
N GLY A 9 8.10 10.48 0.57
CA GLY A 9 6.69 10.90 0.65
C GLY A 9 5.83 10.11 1.65
N VAL A 10 6.36 9.07 2.31
CA VAL A 10 5.64 8.31 3.34
C VAL A 10 6.23 8.58 4.73
N LYS A 11 5.36 8.65 5.74
CA LYS A 11 5.73 8.85 7.15
C LYS A 11 5.02 7.84 8.04
N ALA A 12 5.76 7.26 8.98
CA ALA A 12 5.21 6.41 10.02
C ALA A 12 4.99 7.19 11.32
N PHE A 13 3.92 6.82 12.02
CA PHE A 13 3.52 7.37 13.31
C PHE A 13 3.24 6.24 14.28
N LYS A 14 3.66 6.40 15.53
CA LYS A 14 3.31 5.54 16.66
C LYS A 14 2.72 6.41 17.76
N SER A 15 1.64 5.95 18.38
CA SER A 15 1.01 6.64 19.50
C SER A 15 1.90 6.62 20.75
N THR A 16 1.64 7.55 21.67
CA THR A 16 2.31 7.53 22.98
C THR A 16 1.50 6.63 23.92
N PRO A 17 2.11 5.65 24.59
CA PRO A 17 1.39 4.64 25.37
C PRO A 17 0.78 5.19 26.67
N LYS A 18 1.16 6.40 27.08
CA LYS A 18 0.68 7.06 28.31
C LYS A 18 0.53 8.55 28.07
N ILE A 19 -0.54 9.14 28.60
CA ILE A 19 -0.72 10.58 28.67
C ILE A 19 -0.95 11.00 30.13
N ILE A 20 -0.48 12.19 30.51
CA ILE A 20 -0.77 12.77 31.83
C ILE A 20 -2.01 13.63 31.68
N ASP A 21 -3.04 13.32 32.46
CA ASP A 21 -4.23 14.15 32.59
C ASP A 21 -3.83 15.53 33.14
N ALA A 22 -4.12 16.59 32.38
CA ALA A 22 -3.64 17.93 32.69
C ALA A 22 -4.33 18.56 33.92
N GLU A 23 -5.50 18.05 34.32
CA GLU A 23 -6.28 18.58 35.45
C GLU A 23 -5.96 17.84 36.75
N THR A 24 -5.78 16.53 36.68
CA THR A 24 -5.62 15.65 37.85
C THR A 24 -4.18 15.18 38.07
N GLY A 25 -3.31 15.28 37.06
CA GLY A 25 -1.96 14.73 37.08
C GLY A 25 -1.91 13.20 37.00
N THR A 26 -3.06 12.53 36.82
CA THR A 26 -3.13 11.08 36.73
C THR A 26 -2.56 10.60 35.40
N THR A 27 -1.80 9.51 35.42
CA THR A 27 -1.36 8.87 34.18
C THR A 27 -2.49 8.00 33.62
N ILE A 28 -2.85 8.25 32.37
CA ILE A 28 -3.84 7.48 31.61
C ILE A 28 -3.10 6.62 30.60
N ASP A 29 -3.30 5.30 30.68
CA ASP A 29 -2.79 4.36 29.68
C ASP A 29 -3.55 4.55 28.36
N GLN A 30 -2.83 4.46 27.25
CA GLN A 30 -3.38 4.59 25.90
C GLN A 30 -3.15 3.28 25.14
N ASP A 31 -4.14 2.90 24.34
CA ASP A 31 -3.98 1.79 23.43
C ASP A 31 -3.01 2.18 22.30
N PRO A 32 -1.97 1.38 22.06
CA PRO A 32 -1.01 1.71 21.04
C PRO A 32 -1.61 1.57 19.64
N TYR A 33 -1.30 2.54 18.78
CA TYR A 33 -1.63 2.50 17.36
C TYR A 33 -0.45 2.97 16.53
N HIS A 34 -0.38 2.41 15.33
CA HIS A 34 0.56 2.73 14.28
C HIS A 34 -0.20 3.30 13.10
N ALA A 35 0.39 4.28 12.43
CA ALA A 35 -0.17 4.80 11.19
C ALA A 35 0.92 5.05 10.16
N LEU A 36 0.56 4.88 8.89
CA LEU A 36 1.32 5.37 7.75
C LEU A 36 0.50 6.46 7.07
N TYR A 37 1.15 7.57 6.74
CA TYR A 37 0.58 8.60 5.87
C TYR A 37 1.52 8.82 4.69
N GLY A 38 0.98 8.74 3.49
CA GLY A 38 1.70 8.97 2.25
C GLY A 38 1.10 10.13 1.47
N LYS A 39 1.97 10.95 0.88
CA LYS A 39 1.60 11.94 -0.14
C LYS A 39 2.53 11.80 -1.34
N SER A 40 1.92 11.68 -2.51
CA SER A 40 2.61 11.64 -3.80
C SER A 40 3.46 12.89 -4.07
N LYS A 41 4.45 12.77 -4.97
CA LYS A 41 5.35 13.88 -5.36
C LYS A 41 4.59 15.08 -5.92
N SER A 42 3.58 14.84 -6.75
CA SER A 42 2.71 15.90 -7.27
C SER A 42 1.75 16.44 -6.22
N GLY A 43 1.41 15.62 -5.22
CA GLY A 43 0.31 15.84 -4.29
C GLY A 43 -1.06 15.46 -4.85
N ALA A 44 -1.13 14.85 -6.04
CA ALA A 44 -2.38 14.39 -6.64
C ALA A 44 -3.03 13.25 -5.86
N ALA A 45 -2.23 12.42 -5.18
CA ALA A 45 -2.69 11.30 -4.38
C ALA A 45 -2.17 11.34 -2.94
N GLU A 46 -3.00 10.88 -2.02
CA GLU A 46 -2.67 10.68 -0.61
C GLU A 46 -3.28 9.36 -0.10
N PHE A 47 -2.60 8.74 0.88
CA PHE A 47 -3.17 7.66 1.65
C PHE A 47 -2.89 7.81 3.14
N ALA A 48 -3.76 7.23 3.95
CA ALA A 48 -3.56 7.02 5.37
C ALA A 48 -3.94 5.57 5.71
N ILE A 49 -3.11 4.90 6.48
CA ILE A 49 -3.32 3.55 7.01
C ILE A 49 -3.18 3.66 8.51
N ALA A 50 -4.13 3.15 9.30
CA ALA A 50 -4.04 3.16 10.74
C ALA A 50 -4.42 1.81 11.34
N LYS A 51 -3.59 1.28 12.22
CA LYS A 51 -3.81 -0.01 12.88
C LYS A 51 -3.29 -0.03 14.30
N THR A 52 -4.03 -0.74 15.15
CA THR A 52 -3.62 -1.10 16.50
C THR A 52 -3.17 -2.57 16.58
N GLY A 53 -2.12 -2.84 17.35
CA GLY A 53 -1.60 -4.19 17.59
C GLY A 53 -2.37 -4.99 18.64
N ILE A 54 -3.25 -4.34 19.41
CA ILE A 54 -3.94 -4.98 20.56
C ILE A 54 -5.25 -5.68 20.21
N TYR A 55 -5.86 -5.36 19.06
CA TYR A 55 -7.07 -6.03 18.56
C TYR A 55 -6.76 -6.85 17.31
N LEU A 56 -6.28 -8.08 17.52
CA LEU A 56 -5.97 -9.03 16.43
C LEU A 56 -7.23 -9.46 15.66
N ASP A 57 -8.36 -9.56 16.36
CA ASP A 57 -9.62 -10.06 15.81
C ASP A 57 -10.43 -8.98 15.06
N GLU A 58 -10.16 -7.68 15.29
CA GLU A 58 -10.88 -6.56 14.66
C GLU A 58 -10.35 -6.17 13.27
N GLY A 59 -9.78 -7.11 12.52
CA GLY A 59 -9.39 -6.89 11.12
C GLY A 59 -8.10 -6.07 10.92
N LEU A 60 -7.96 -5.40 9.77
CA LEU A 60 -6.71 -4.77 9.31
C LEU A 60 -6.54 -3.29 9.71
N GLY A 61 -7.50 -2.70 10.42
CA GLY A 61 -7.55 -1.25 10.54
C GLY A 61 -7.91 -0.62 9.20
N GLY A 62 -8.49 0.57 9.23
CA GLY A 62 -8.96 1.23 8.02
C GLY A 62 -7.81 1.86 7.24
N TYR A 63 -8.01 2.01 5.94
CA TYR A 63 -7.23 2.94 5.14
C TYR A 63 -8.14 3.96 4.46
N ILE A 64 -7.54 5.08 4.12
CA ILE A 64 -8.10 6.06 3.20
C ILE A 64 -7.10 6.14 2.05
N LEU A 65 -7.60 6.01 0.83
CA LEU A 65 -6.87 6.31 -0.39
C LEU A 65 -7.66 7.37 -1.14
N ARG A 66 -7.01 8.46 -1.55
CA ARG A 66 -7.70 9.61 -2.14
C ARG A 66 -6.93 10.22 -3.30
N ARG A 67 -7.66 10.46 -4.40
CA ARG A 67 -7.28 11.42 -5.44
C ARG A 67 -7.70 12.82 -4.97
N ASN A 68 -6.74 13.71 -4.83
CA ASN A 68 -6.96 15.08 -4.41
C ASN A 68 -7.60 15.90 -5.53
N GLN A 69 -8.19 17.04 -5.15
CA GLN A 69 -8.73 18.00 -6.13
C GLN A 69 -7.62 18.86 -6.76
N TYR A 70 -6.59 19.18 -5.97
CA TYR A 70 -5.48 20.03 -6.39
C TYR A 70 -4.14 19.36 -6.09
N ASN A 71 -3.19 19.56 -6.99
CA ASN A 71 -1.78 19.26 -6.78
C ASN A 71 -1.18 20.21 -5.73
N SER A 72 0.04 19.91 -5.29
CA SER A 72 0.78 20.75 -4.32
C SER A 72 1.11 22.15 -4.86
N ASP A 73 1.13 22.33 -6.18
CA ASP A 73 1.33 23.63 -6.83
C ASP A 73 0.04 24.45 -7.03
N GLY A 74 -1.11 23.91 -6.60
CA GLY A 74 -2.42 24.53 -6.72
C GLY A 74 -3.14 24.30 -8.06
N SER A 75 -2.54 23.57 -9.01
CA SER A 75 -3.22 23.15 -10.24
C SER A 75 -4.24 22.05 -9.97
N LEU A 76 -5.28 21.95 -10.82
CA LEU A 76 -6.27 20.88 -10.70
C LEU A 76 -5.66 19.51 -10.99
N VAL A 77 -6.06 18.51 -10.22
CA VAL A 77 -5.76 17.11 -10.54
C VAL A 77 -6.71 16.67 -11.66
N GLU A 78 -6.13 16.32 -12.80
CA GLU A 78 -6.86 15.80 -13.95
C GLU A 78 -6.63 14.29 -14.11
N PHE A 79 -7.53 13.62 -14.82
CA PHE A 79 -7.32 12.29 -15.36
C PHE A 79 -7.97 12.23 -16.74
N ALA A 80 -7.22 11.81 -17.75
CA ALA A 80 -7.77 11.41 -19.02
C ALA A 80 -7.26 10.00 -19.35
N ARG A 81 -8.18 9.05 -19.53
CA ARG A 81 -7.84 7.68 -19.91
C ARG A 81 -7.21 7.70 -21.31
N PRO A 82 -5.98 7.21 -21.48
CA PRO A 82 -5.39 6.99 -22.78
C PRO A 82 -6.20 5.99 -23.60
N THR A 83 -6.11 6.10 -24.91
CA THR A 83 -6.66 5.13 -25.87
C THR A 83 -5.54 4.60 -26.72
N ASN A 84 -5.59 3.33 -27.04
CA ASN A 84 -4.60 2.54 -27.80
C ASN A 84 -3.20 2.73 -27.21
N ALA A 85 -3.05 2.52 -25.90
CA ALA A 85 -1.80 2.79 -25.22
C ALA A 85 -1.48 1.76 -24.15
N GLN A 86 -0.20 1.66 -23.84
CA GLN A 86 0.31 0.91 -22.69
C GLN A 86 1.17 1.84 -21.82
N ALA A 87 1.27 1.53 -20.53
CA ALA A 87 2.08 2.33 -19.63
C ALA A 87 2.73 1.45 -18.57
N VAL A 88 3.98 1.81 -18.22
CA VAL A 88 4.71 1.18 -17.13
C VAL A 88 4.98 2.23 -16.05
N TYR A 89 4.64 1.89 -14.81
CA TYR A 89 4.88 2.72 -13.63
C TYR A 89 5.78 1.96 -12.67
N SER A 90 6.69 2.67 -12.02
CA SER A 90 7.58 2.08 -11.00
C SER A 90 7.62 2.97 -9.76
N GLY A 91 7.74 2.32 -8.61
CA GLY A 91 7.73 2.99 -7.32
C GLY A 91 8.20 2.09 -6.20
N THR A 92 7.86 2.50 -4.99
CA THR A 92 8.07 1.72 -3.77
C THR A 92 6.78 1.72 -2.97
N TYR A 93 6.63 0.72 -2.12
CA TYR A 93 5.54 0.68 -1.15
C TYR A 93 6.09 0.68 0.28
N ASP A 94 5.27 1.14 1.21
CA ASP A 94 5.49 0.98 2.65
C ASP A 94 4.23 0.43 3.31
N GLY A 95 4.41 -0.52 4.22
CA GLY A 95 3.29 -1.22 4.85
C GLY A 95 3.47 -1.50 6.32
N LEU A 96 2.34 -1.85 6.93
CA LEU A 96 2.23 -2.40 8.27
C LEU A 96 1.92 -3.89 8.14
N LEU A 97 2.70 -4.72 8.83
CA LEU A 97 2.52 -6.17 8.88
C LEU A 97 2.20 -6.58 10.31
N ILE A 98 1.08 -7.29 10.46
CA ILE A 98 0.51 -7.72 11.73
C ILE A 98 0.51 -9.24 11.79
N PRO A 99 1.34 -9.86 12.64
CA PRO A 99 1.26 -11.30 12.89
C PRO A 99 -0.11 -11.70 13.47
N THR A 100 -0.69 -12.82 13.02
CA THR A 100 -2.04 -13.25 13.48
C THR A 100 -2.03 -14.08 14.77
N THR A 101 -0.87 -14.51 15.24
CA THR A 101 -0.74 -15.42 16.39
C THR A 101 -0.08 -14.83 17.62
N THR A 102 0.51 -13.64 17.49
CA THR A 102 1.15 -12.95 18.61
C THR A 102 0.37 -11.68 18.92
N ALA A 103 -0.43 -11.73 19.98
CA ALA A 103 -1.00 -10.52 20.56
C ALA A 103 0.15 -9.75 21.19
N SER A 104 0.68 -8.78 20.46
CA SER A 104 1.71 -7.91 20.97
C SER A 104 1.57 -6.55 20.31
N ASP A 105 2.05 -5.51 21.01
CA ASP A 105 2.33 -4.19 20.43
C ASP A 105 3.38 -4.24 19.29
N THR A 106 3.84 -5.43 18.89
CA THR A 106 4.86 -5.61 17.86
C THR A 106 4.22 -5.44 16.48
N MET A 107 4.20 -4.21 16.02
CA MET A 107 3.96 -3.88 14.62
C MET A 107 5.26 -4.06 13.83
N LEU A 108 5.18 -4.76 12.71
CA LEU A 108 6.27 -4.84 11.74
C LEU A 108 5.99 -3.88 10.58
N TYR A 109 7.06 -3.41 9.95
CA TYR A 109 7.00 -2.57 8.77
C TYR A 109 7.49 -3.34 7.57
N THR A 110 6.87 -3.09 6.43
CA THR A 110 7.28 -3.69 5.15
C THR A 110 7.64 -2.61 4.15
N THR A 111 8.59 -2.92 3.28
CA THR A 111 8.90 -2.09 2.12
C THR A 111 9.27 -2.98 0.93
N GLY A 112 9.16 -2.45 -0.28
CA GLY A 112 9.57 -3.13 -1.51
C GLY A 112 9.38 -2.24 -2.73
N GLU A 113 9.92 -2.69 -3.85
CA GLU A 113 9.76 -2.02 -5.14
C GLU A 113 8.46 -2.47 -5.80
N THR A 114 7.72 -1.54 -6.39
CA THR A 114 6.49 -1.83 -7.12
C THR A 114 6.64 -1.55 -8.60
N LYS A 115 5.97 -2.36 -9.42
CA LYS A 115 5.81 -2.14 -10.84
C LYS A 115 4.36 -2.36 -11.23
N LEU A 116 3.82 -1.44 -12.01
CA LEU A 116 2.51 -1.59 -12.65
C LEU A 116 2.67 -1.52 -14.16
N ILE A 117 1.94 -2.38 -14.86
CA ILE A 117 1.80 -2.34 -16.31
C ILE A 117 0.31 -2.22 -16.60
N PHE A 118 -0.04 -1.19 -17.35
CA PHE A 118 -1.41 -0.95 -17.81
C PHE A 118 -1.46 -1.19 -19.31
N ASP A 119 -2.43 -1.99 -19.72
CA ASP A 119 -2.93 -1.98 -21.08
C ASP A 119 -4.30 -1.30 -21.07
N PHE A 120 -4.41 -0.13 -21.71
CA PHE A 120 -5.63 0.66 -21.65
C PHE A 120 -6.75 0.11 -22.55
N ASP A 121 -6.43 -0.75 -23.51
CA ASP A 121 -7.33 -1.16 -24.59
C ASP A 121 -7.46 -2.68 -24.74
N ASP A 122 -6.83 -3.48 -23.87
CA ASP A 122 -6.96 -4.94 -23.90
C ASP A 122 -8.43 -5.41 -23.76
N PHE A 123 -8.73 -6.56 -24.38
CA PHE A 123 -10.04 -7.25 -24.34
C PHE A 123 -11.28 -6.42 -24.68
N ASP A 124 -11.27 -5.70 -25.81
CA ASP A 124 -12.47 -5.04 -26.38
C ASP A 124 -13.07 -3.92 -25.48
N ASP A 125 -12.23 -2.99 -25.01
CA ASP A 125 -12.52 -1.72 -24.28
C ASP A 125 -12.33 -1.74 -22.74
N ILE A 126 -11.85 -2.84 -22.16
CA ILE A 126 -11.73 -2.98 -20.70
C ILE A 126 -10.29 -3.28 -20.28
N GLY A 127 -9.55 -2.22 -19.91
CA GLY A 127 -8.12 -2.31 -19.66
C GLY A 127 -7.68 -3.37 -18.64
N ALA A 128 -6.50 -3.92 -18.88
CA ALA A 128 -5.83 -4.92 -18.06
C ALA A 128 -4.74 -4.27 -17.21
N VAL A 129 -4.49 -4.83 -16.02
CA VAL A 129 -3.50 -4.32 -15.08
C VAL A 129 -2.65 -5.47 -14.55
N GLU A 130 -1.34 -5.35 -14.72
CA GLU A 130 -0.37 -6.20 -14.05
C GLU A 130 0.29 -5.42 -12.91
N PHE A 131 0.30 -5.98 -11.72
CA PHE A 131 1.05 -5.49 -10.57
C PHE A 131 2.12 -6.50 -10.15
N GLN A 132 3.30 -5.98 -9.78
CA GLN A 132 4.37 -6.73 -9.16
C GLN A 132 4.92 -5.96 -7.96
N ALA A 133 5.32 -6.69 -6.92
CA ALA A 133 6.19 -6.15 -5.88
C ALA A 133 7.36 -7.08 -5.60
N ILE A 134 8.57 -6.54 -5.62
CA ILE A 134 9.83 -7.31 -5.50
C ILE A 134 10.72 -6.72 -4.43
N GLY A 135 11.75 -7.49 -4.02
CA GLY A 135 12.71 -7.05 -3.02
C GLY A 135 12.05 -6.71 -1.68
N ARG A 136 10.97 -7.43 -1.32
CA ARG A 136 10.14 -7.14 -0.15
C ARG A 136 10.90 -7.46 1.14
N GLN A 137 10.97 -6.49 2.04
CA GLN A 137 11.73 -6.55 3.29
C GLN A 137 10.83 -6.24 4.48
N ILE A 138 11.13 -6.87 5.61
CA ILE A 138 10.45 -6.67 6.90
C ILE A 138 11.42 -6.00 7.87
N TYR A 139 10.91 -5.02 8.61
CA TYR A 139 11.61 -4.29 9.65
C TYR A 139 10.81 -4.27 10.95
N ASP A 140 11.50 -4.23 12.09
CA ASP A 140 10.88 -3.96 13.38
C ASP A 140 10.66 -2.46 13.62
N GLU A 141 10.08 -2.11 14.76
CA GLU A 141 9.82 -0.71 15.14
C GLU A 141 11.06 0.17 15.37
N HIS A 142 12.24 -0.45 15.45
CA HIS A 142 13.53 0.22 15.56
C HIS A 142 14.23 0.37 14.19
N GLY A 143 13.61 -0.11 13.11
CA GLY A 143 14.21 -0.15 11.77
C GLY A 143 15.23 -1.27 11.60
N THR A 144 15.25 -2.27 12.49
CA THR A 144 16.10 -3.44 12.36
C THR A 144 15.53 -4.39 11.32
N PHE A 145 16.35 -4.85 10.40
CA PHE A 145 15.95 -5.85 9.41
C PHE A 145 15.57 -7.17 10.09
N VAL A 146 14.38 -7.68 9.76
CA VAL A 146 13.82 -8.93 10.31
C VAL A 146 13.85 -10.05 9.28
N GLY A 147 13.60 -9.77 8.00
CA GLY A 147 13.54 -10.80 6.98
C GLY A 147 13.07 -10.32 5.61
N LEU A 148 12.95 -11.28 4.68
CA LEU A 148 12.47 -11.08 3.31
C LEU A 148 11.09 -11.71 3.13
N LEU A 149 10.29 -11.12 2.24
CA LEU A 149 9.04 -11.71 1.74
C LEU A 149 9.19 -12.08 0.27
N PRO A 150 8.49 -13.13 -0.22
CA PRO A 150 8.51 -13.49 -1.63
C PRO A 150 7.89 -12.39 -2.50
N ALA A 151 8.24 -12.39 -3.79
CA ALA A 151 7.67 -11.44 -4.74
C ALA A 151 6.15 -11.62 -4.89
N LEU A 152 5.45 -10.50 -5.08
CA LEU A 152 4.04 -10.47 -5.44
C LEU A 152 3.89 -10.43 -6.95
N GLY A 153 2.97 -11.22 -7.47
CA GLY A 153 2.47 -11.16 -8.85
C GLY A 153 0.96 -11.03 -8.88
N THR A 154 0.43 -10.80 -10.08
CA THR A 154 -1.01 -10.57 -10.31
C THR A 154 -1.64 -11.75 -11.01
N THR A 155 -2.90 -12.05 -10.68
CA THR A 155 -3.77 -12.84 -11.55
C THR A 155 -4.34 -11.91 -12.62
N ILE A 156 -3.85 -12.02 -13.86
CA ILE A 156 -4.28 -11.17 -14.97
C ILE A 156 -5.73 -11.50 -15.34
N GLY A 157 -6.54 -10.46 -15.54
CA GLY A 157 -7.92 -10.58 -15.97
C GLY A 157 -8.42 -9.32 -16.68
N SER A 158 -9.52 -9.44 -17.41
CA SER A 158 -10.25 -8.28 -17.97
C SER A 158 -11.03 -7.55 -16.88
N GLY A 159 -11.33 -6.26 -17.02
CA GLY A 159 -12.15 -5.55 -16.01
C GLY A 159 -11.37 -4.86 -14.91
N GLN A 160 -10.05 -4.84 -15.00
CA GLN A 160 -9.20 -4.41 -13.91
C GLN A 160 -8.98 -2.90 -13.87
N LEU A 161 -9.36 -2.16 -14.93
CA LEU A 161 -9.28 -0.70 -15.02
C LEU A 161 -10.61 -0.09 -15.51
N ASP A 162 -11.14 0.88 -14.76
CA ASP A 162 -12.36 1.60 -15.13
C ASP A 162 -12.09 2.90 -15.93
N ALA A 163 -13.16 3.51 -16.46
CA ALA A 163 -13.08 4.75 -17.22
C ALA A 163 -12.59 5.97 -16.42
N ASN A 164 -12.60 5.91 -15.09
CA ASN A 164 -12.11 6.97 -14.19
C ASN A 164 -10.66 6.72 -13.73
N GLY A 165 -10.02 5.69 -14.28
CA GLY A 165 -8.65 5.31 -13.96
C GLY A 165 -8.51 4.61 -12.62
N ARG A 166 -9.60 4.11 -12.02
CA ARG A 166 -9.55 3.24 -10.85
C ARG A 166 -9.20 1.83 -11.31
N TYR A 167 -8.31 1.17 -10.59
CA TYR A 167 -7.95 -0.21 -10.85
C TYR A 167 -8.09 -1.09 -9.60
N SER A 168 -8.32 -2.38 -9.84
CA SER A 168 -8.37 -3.41 -8.81
C SER A 168 -7.88 -4.73 -9.37
N VAL A 169 -6.90 -5.36 -8.72
CA VAL A 169 -6.31 -6.64 -9.15
C VAL A 169 -6.12 -7.59 -7.98
N ASP A 170 -6.26 -8.89 -8.25
CA ASP A 170 -5.94 -9.95 -7.30
C ASP A 170 -4.44 -10.28 -7.39
N ILE A 171 -3.78 -10.32 -6.23
CA ILE A 171 -2.35 -10.59 -6.13
C ILE A 171 -2.07 -11.82 -5.27
N PHE A 172 -0.91 -12.42 -5.51
CA PHE A 172 -0.42 -13.55 -4.74
C PHE A 172 1.11 -13.58 -4.71
N SER A 173 1.65 -14.32 -3.74
CA SER A 173 3.03 -14.79 -3.78
C SER A 173 3.08 -16.31 -3.69
N LEU A 174 4.24 -16.88 -4.03
CA LEU A 174 4.49 -18.32 -3.93
C LEU A 174 5.59 -18.60 -2.90
N ASP A 175 5.47 -19.72 -2.18
CA ASP A 175 6.54 -20.29 -1.37
C ASP A 175 7.57 -21.03 -2.23
N ALA A 176 8.58 -21.62 -1.57
CA ALA A 176 9.65 -22.37 -2.25
C ALA A 176 9.14 -23.63 -2.97
N GLU A 177 7.96 -24.12 -2.62
CA GLU A 177 7.29 -25.27 -3.22
C GLU A 177 6.23 -24.87 -4.27
N GLU A 178 6.26 -23.61 -4.73
CA GLU A 178 5.33 -23.04 -5.72
C GLU A 178 3.85 -23.04 -5.28
N LYS A 179 3.59 -23.09 -3.98
CA LYS A 179 2.22 -22.95 -3.44
C LYS A 179 1.97 -21.51 -3.04
N LYS A 180 0.70 -21.08 -3.14
CA LYS A 180 0.30 -19.74 -2.70
C LYS A 180 0.65 -19.53 -1.23
N PHE A 181 1.54 -18.57 -0.98
CA PHE A 181 1.99 -18.19 0.35
C PHE A 181 1.21 -17.00 0.89
N GLU A 182 1.01 -15.99 0.06
CA GLU A 182 0.17 -14.83 0.32
C GLU A 182 -0.89 -14.69 -0.77
N THR A 183 -2.05 -14.18 -0.39
CA THR A 183 -3.09 -13.74 -1.33
C THR A 183 -3.72 -12.44 -0.85
N GLY A 184 -4.16 -11.63 -1.80
CA GLY A 184 -4.90 -10.42 -1.49
C GLY A 184 -5.19 -9.58 -2.72
N THR A 185 -5.33 -8.28 -2.52
CA THR A 185 -5.73 -7.34 -3.58
C THR A 185 -4.84 -6.12 -3.60
N VAL A 186 -4.76 -5.51 -4.78
CA VAL A 186 -4.31 -4.14 -4.94
C VAL A 186 -5.45 -3.34 -5.52
N GLU A 187 -5.83 -2.25 -4.85
CA GLU A 187 -6.75 -1.27 -5.40
C GLU A 187 -6.11 0.11 -5.46
N GLY A 188 -6.44 0.88 -6.49
CA GLY A 188 -5.81 2.17 -6.68
C GLY A 188 -6.42 2.99 -7.79
N PHE A 189 -5.73 4.08 -8.14
CA PHE A 189 -6.11 4.92 -9.24
C PHE A 189 -4.92 5.62 -9.91
N LEU A 190 -5.13 6.03 -11.16
CA LEU A 190 -4.20 6.85 -11.94
C LEU A 190 -4.49 8.35 -11.81
N SER A 191 -3.49 9.21 -11.97
CA SER A 191 -3.63 10.67 -11.99
C SER A 191 -2.75 11.30 -13.07
N GLY A 192 -3.19 12.45 -13.59
CA GLY A 192 -2.53 13.21 -14.64
C GLY A 192 -3.32 13.22 -15.95
N LYS A 193 -3.26 14.34 -16.69
CA LYS A 193 -3.88 14.47 -18.03
C LYS A 193 -3.28 13.51 -19.06
N ASN A 194 -1.98 13.31 -18.99
CA ASN A 194 -1.32 12.13 -19.52
C ASN A 194 -0.92 11.35 -18.27
N PRO A 195 -1.67 10.30 -17.88
CA PRO A 195 -1.46 9.66 -16.60
C PRO A 195 0.00 9.28 -16.42
N ASN A 196 0.61 9.83 -15.37
CA ASN A 196 2.03 9.67 -15.08
C ASN A 196 2.28 9.29 -13.62
N GLU A 197 1.21 9.20 -12.84
CA GLU A 197 1.22 8.80 -11.44
C GLU A 197 0.13 7.76 -11.19
N ALA A 198 0.48 6.69 -10.49
CA ALA A 198 -0.41 5.68 -9.95
C ALA A 198 -0.27 5.66 -8.43
N ALA A 199 -1.40 5.51 -7.72
CA ALA A 199 -1.42 5.37 -6.28
C ALA A 199 -2.33 4.20 -5.90
N GLY A 200 -1.95 3.41 -4.90
CA GLY A 200 -2.75 2.27 -4.49
C GLY A 200 -2.46 1.77 -3.09
N ILE A 201 -3.33 0.87 -2.67
CA ILE A 201 -3.28 0.14 -1.42
C ILE A 201 -3.15 -1.35 -1.73
N ILE A 202 -2.23 -2.00 -1.05
CA ILE A 202 -2.00 -3.44 -1.05
C ILE A 202 -2.64 -3.97 0.23
N VAL A 203 -3.50 -4.97 0.11
CA VAL A 203 -4.04 -5.72 1.25
C VAL A 203 -3.72 -7.18 1.06
N LEU A 204 -3.01 -7.78 2.02
CA LEU A 204 -2.53 -9.15 1.93
C LEU A 204 -2.85 -9.94 3.20
N THR A 205 -3.02 -11.23 3.00
CA THR A 205 -3.11 -12.21 4.07
C THR A 205 -2.23 -13.41 3.74
N SER A 206 -1.56 -13.94 4.76
CA SER A 206 -0.86 -15.22 4.72
C SER A 206 -1.29 -16.08 5.90
N LYS A 207 -1.38 -17.39 5.67
CA LYS A 207 -1.63 -18.38 6.72
C LYS A 207 -0.87 -19.67 6.43
N VAL A 208 0.03 -20.04 7.33
CA VAL A 208 0.79 -21.29 7.33
C VAL A 208 0.54 -22.02 8.65
N GLY A 209 -0.32 -23.04 8.62
CA GLY A 209 -0.81 -23.69 9.83
C GLY A 209 -1.60 -22.72 10.70
N ASP A 210 -1.22 -22.58 11.97
CA ASP A 210 -1.82 -21.61 12.89
C ASP A 210 -1.17 -20.22 12.77
N ALA A 211 0.06 -20.14 12.25
CA ALA A 211 0.78 -18.88 12.05
C ALA A 211 0.32 -18.16 10.78
N GLY A 212 0.45 -16.83 10.78
CA GLY A 212 0.07 -16.01 9.65
C GLY A 212 0.34 -14.55 9.91
N PHE A 213 0.05 -13.74 8.91
CA PHE A 213 0.06 -12.29 9.05
C PHE A 213 -0.97 -11.66 8.12
N LYS A 214 -1.29 -10.41 8.43
CA LYS A 214 -2.00 -9.52 7.52
C LYS A 214 -1.10 -8.33 7.23
N GLU A 215 -1.01 -7.91 5.99
CA GLU A 215 -0.26 -6.73 5.58
C GLU A 215 -1.20 -5.73 4.92
N ILE A 216 -1.02 -4.45 5.27
CA ILE A 216 -1.63 -3.34 4.55
C ILE A 216 -0.55 -2.33 4.20
N ALA A 217 -0.46 -2.00 2.93
CA ALA A 217 0.60 -1.16 2.39
C ALA A 217 0.05 -0.10 1.44
N GLY A 218 0.72 1.05 1.37
CA GLY A 218 0.42 2.09 0.39
C GLY A 218 1.62 2.32 -0.52
N PHE A 219 1.35 2.70 -1.77
CA PHE A 219 2.41 3.01 -2.74
C PHE A 219 2.06 4.19 -3.63
N PHE A 220 3.11 4.79 -4.17
CA PHE A 220 3.06 5.69 -5.31
C PHE A 220 4.03 5.16 -6.37
N ALA A 221 3.57 5.09 -7.61
CA ALA A 221 4.39 4.70 -8.76
C ALA A 221 4.29 5.74 -9.86
N TYR A 222 5.41 5.98 -10.54
CA TYR A 222 5.53 7.03 -11.54
C TYR A 222 5.94 6.41 -12.86
N GLY A 223 5.36 6.92 -13.94
CA GLY A 223 5.50 6.32 -15.26
C GLY A 223 5.17 7.30 -16.36
N GLN A 224 5.28 6.83 -17.60
CA GLN A 224 4.80 7.55 -18.77
C GLN A 224 4.04 6.59 -19.66
N THR A 225 2.91 7.06 -20.19
CA THR A 225 2.15 6.37 -21.22
C THR A 225 2.92 6.36 -22.53
N VAL A 226 2.98 5.19 -23.16
CA VAL A 226 3.59 4.98 -24.46
C VAL A 226 2.47 4.61 -25.44
N ASN A 227 2.35 5.38 -26.52
CA ASN A 227 1.53 4.98 -27.66
C ASN A 227 2.38 4.03 -28.53
N PRO A 228 1.86 2.87 -28.94
CA PRO A 228 2.52 1.96 -29.86
C PRO A 228 2.71 2.58 -31.26
#